data_AF-A0A9W6DJB3-F1
#
_entry.id   AF-A0A9W6DJB3-F1
#
_cell.length_a   1.000
_cell.length_b   1.000
_cell.length_c   1.000
_cell.angle_alpha   90.00
_cell.angle_beta   90.00
_cell.angle_gamma   90.00
#
_symmetry.space_group_name_H-M   'P 1'
#
loop_
_entity.id
_entity.type
_entity.pdbx_description
1 polymer ?
#
loop_
_entity_poly.entity_id
_entity_poly.type
_entity_poly.pdbx_seq_one_letter_code
_entity_poly.pdbx_strand_id
1 'polypeptide(L)'
;MAVIIPDALKTDLTWQEESRGVKKQIGGVVPSRPWGGPWSPALYVSNTKRSYPDCKVILSHAGGTLPFLITRICTVSKEAAATARIYGKSSEEIMEDFRSFYFDLALSSSEAVLKLVLDVIPHDHITYGSDFPYASPDKSLGFKQILDGFPLDPELRDKIYFGNANNLFNKP
;
A
#
# COMPACT_ATOMS: atom_id res chain seq x y z
N MET A 1 0.18 3.13 7.99
CA MET A 1 -0.12 1.77 8.49
C MET A 1 -0.02 0.83 7.30
N ALA A 2 0.36 -0.44 7.48
CA ALA A 2 0.39 -1.41 6.37
C ALA A 2 -0.44 -2.63 6.76
N VAL A 3 -1.33 -3.07 5.87
CA VAL A 3 -2.13 -4.28 6.07
C VAL A 3 -1.43 -5.43 5.38
N ILE A 4 -1.18 -6.50 6.12
CA ILE A 4 -0.48 -7.70 5.66
C ILE A 4 -1.52 -8.83 5.53
N ILE A 5 -1.64 -9.41 4.34
CA ILE A 5 -2.59 -10.48 4.05
C ILE A 5 -1.78 -11.75 3.72
N PRO A 6 -1.71 -12.73 4.64
CA PRO A 6 -1.07 -14.01 4.37
C PRO A 6 -2.02 -14.95 3.63
N ASP A 7 -1.46 -15.74 2.70
CA ASP A 7 -2.23 -16.65 1.86
C ASP A 7 -2.95 -17.78 2.63
N ALA A 8 -2.50 -18.10 3.85
CA ALA A 8 -3.06 -19.15 4.69
C ALA A 8 -4.36 -18.77 5.43
N LEU A 9 -4.86 -17.53 5.31
CA LEU A 9 -6.11 -17.06 5.94
C LEU A 9 -7.29 -16.91 4.96
N LYS A 10 -7.21 -17.56 3.79
CA LYS A 10 -8.19 -17.43 2.70
C LYS A 10 -9.48 -18.24 2.86
N THR A 11 -9.58 -19.12 3.85
CA THR A 11 -10.80 -19.87 4.13
C THR A 11 -11.61 -19.16 5.22
N ASP A 12 -12.86 -18.82 4.91
CA ASP A 12 -13.90 -18.23 5.79
C ASP A 12 -14.00 -16.70 5.88
N LEU A 13 -14.32 -16.05 4.75
CA LEU A 13 -14.86 -14.69 4.74
C LEU A 13 -16.29 -14.69 4.21
N THR A 14 -17.27 -14.92 5.09
CA THR A 14 -18.69 -14.64 4.81
C THR A 14 -19.00 -13.19 5.16
N TRP A 15 -19.43 -12.41 4.17
CA TRP A 15 -19.94 -11.06 4.35
C TRP A 15 -21.33 -11.11 4.99
N GLN A 16 -21.46 -10.61 6.22
CA GLN A 16 -22.76 -10.32 6.84
C GLN A 16 -22.94 -8.80 6.82
N GLU A 17 -23.96 -8.34 6.10
CA GLU A 17 -24.45 -6.95 6.17
C GLU A 17 -25.15 -6.75 7.52
N GLU A 18 -24.44 -6.20 8.49
CA GLU A 18 -25.10 -5.58 9.64
C GLU A 18 -24.55 -4.17 9.86
N SER A 19 -25.47 -3.22 9.74
CA SER A 19 -25.35 -1.82 10.12
C SER A 19 -24.80 -1.68 11.55
N ARG A 20 -23.48 -1.55 11.70
CA ARG A 20 -22.72 -0.83 12.75
C ARG A 20 -21.26 -1.28 12.73
N GLY A 21 -20.36 -0.39 12.27
CA GLY A 21 -18.93 -0.35 12.62
C GLY A 21 -18.13 -1.66 12.61
N VAL A 22 -17.45 -1.96 11.50
CA VAL A 22 -16.52 -3.08 11.43
C VAL A 22 -15.21 -2.75 12.18
N LYS A 23 -14.91 -3.49 13.25
CA LYS A 23 -13.55 -3.65 13.80
C LYS A 23 -12.96 -4.95 13.27
N LYS A 24 -11.68 -4.94 12.89
CA LYS A 24 -10.87 -6.16 12.80
C LYS A 24 -9.46 -5.89 13.35
N GLN A 25 -9.20 -6.39 14.56
CA GLN A 25 -7.87 -6.47 15.14
C GLN A 25 -7.31 -7.85 14.78
N ILE A 26 -6.28 -7.89 13.94
CA ILE A 26 -5.56 -9.12 13.61
C ILE A 26 -4.50 -9.34 14.69
N GLY A 27 -4.72 -10.36 15.53
CA GLY A 27 -3.75 -10.83 16.51
C GLY A 27 -2.64 -11.62 15.82
N GLY A 28 -1.47 -10.99 15.69
CA GLY A 28 -0.22 -11.64 15.34
C GLY A 28 0.91 -10.89 16.02
N VAL A 29 1.46 -11.46 17.10
CA VAL A 29 2.58 -10.85 17.83
C VAL A 29 3.83 -10.97 16.97
N VAL A 30 4.22 -9.89 16.31
CA VAL A 30 5.60 -9.72 15.83
C VAL A 30 6.43 -9.37 17.07
N PRO A 31 7.56 -10.05 17.35
CA PRO A 31 8.35 -9.78 18.54
C PRO A 31 8.78 -8.30 18.57
N SER A 32 8.38 -7.59 19.62
CA SER A 32 8.85 -6.24 19.89
C SER A 32 10.35 -6.30 20.22
N ARG A 33 11.21 -5.84 19.30
CA ARG A 33 12.60 -5.56 19.65
C ARG A 33 12.69 -4.25 20.44
N PRO A 34 13.65 -4.12 21.36
CA PRO A 34 13.76 -2.97 22.25
C PRO A 34 14.03 -1.68 21.48
N TRP A 35 13.50 -0.59 22.01
CA TRP A 35 13.56 0.77 21.49
C TRP A 35 15.01 1.26 21.30
N GLY A 36 15.33 1.72 20.08
CA GLY A 36 16.58 2.41 19.76
C GLY A 36 17.08 2.20 18.32
N GLY A 37 16.44 2.81 17.32
CA GLY A 37 16.91 2.81 15.92
C GLY A 37 15.96 3.53 14.96
N PRO A 38 16.44 4.15 13.87
CA PRO A 38 15.69 5.14 13.09
C PRO A 38 14.49 4.52 12.34
N TRP A 39 13.30 4.98 12.74
CA TRP A 39 12.06 5.17 11.98
C TRP A 39 11.91 4.40 10.65
N SER A 40 11.19 3.27 10.70
CA SER A 40 10.45 2.61 9.61
C SER A 40 11.01 2.63 8.16
N PRO A 41 12.22 2.09 7.87
CA PRO A 41 12.57 1.68 6.50
C PRO A 41 12.10 0.23 6.17
N ALA A 42 11.36 -0.42 7.07
CA ALA A 42 11.59 -1.83 7.40
C ALA A 42 11.07 -2.92 6.43
N LEU A 43 10.41 -2.60 5.30
CA LEU A 43 9.87 -3.62 4.38
C LEU A 43 10.35 -3.53 2.93
N TYR A 44 10.60 -2.32 2.40
CA TYR A 44 10.96 -2.12 1.00
C TYR A 44 12.47 -2.11 0.77
N VAL A 45 13.27 -1.58 1.70
CA VAL A 45 14.74 -1.68 1.62
C VAL A 45 15.29 -2.98 2.23
N SER A 46 14.58 -3.61 3.16
CA SER A 46 14.97 -4.91 3.73
C SER A 46 14.50 -6.07 2.85
N ASN A 47 15.14 -7.24 2.93
CA ASN A 47 14.71 -8.42 2.17
C ASN A 47 13.38 -9.05 2.66
N THR A 48 12.66 -8.43 3.59
CA THR A 48 11.44 -9.00 4.18
C THR A 48 10.37 -9.33 3.13
N LYS A 49 10.09 -8.44 2.17
CA LYS A 49 9.11 -8.72 1.11
C LYS A 49 9.52 -9.92 0.25
N ARG A 50 10.82 -10.07 0.01
CA ARG A 50 11.41 -11.16 -0.79
C ARG A 50 11.45 -12.48 -0.04
N SER A 51 11.60 -12.45 1.29
CA SER A 51 11.48 -13.64 2.14
C SER A 51 10.06 -14.19 2.22
N TYR A 52 9.04 -13.37 1.95
CA TYR A 52 7.62 -13.76 1.95
C TYR A 52 6.94 -13.29 0.65
N PRO A 53 7.28 -13.89 -0.51
CA PRO A 53 6.82 -13.42 -1.82
C PRO A 53 5.29 -13.50 -1.97
N ASP A 54 4.68 -14.51 -1.37
CA ASP A 54 3.23 -14.74 -1.42
C ASP A 54 2.44 -13.77 -0.54
N CYS A 55 3.09 -13.21 0.49
CA CYS A 55 2.47 -12.25 1.37
C CYS A 55 2.18 -10.94 0.63
N LYS A 56 0.91 -10.57 0.55
CA LYS A 56 0.48 -9.29 -0.04
C LYS A 56 0.49 -8.22 1.04
N VAL A 57 1.01 -7.05 0.68
CA VAL A 57 1.18 -5.92 1.59
C VAL A 57 0.53 -4.70 0.95
N ILE A 58 -0.44 -4.12 1.66
CA ILE A 58 -1.11 -2.87 1.30
C ILE A 58 -0.50 -1.75 2.14
N LEU A 59 0.03 -0.73 1.49
CA LEU A 59 0.54 0.48 2.12
C LEU A 59 -0.55 1.54 2.15
N SER A 60 -0.94 1.96 3.34
CA SER A 60 -2.02 2.94 3.48
C SER A 60 -1.61 4.34 3.10
N HIS A 61 -2.62 5.17 2.81
CA HIS A 61 -2.48 6.60 2.59
C HIS A 61 -1.56 6.91 1.39
N ALA A 62 -1.85 6.26 0.26
CA ALA A 62 -1.05 6.26 -0.96
C ALA A 62 0.42 5.83 -0.73
N GLY A 63 0.70 5.04 0.30
CA GLY A 63 2.06 4.66 0.68
C GLY A 63 2.84 5.75 1.41
N GLY A 64 2.14 6.75 1.95
CA GLY A 64 2.74 7.90 2.64
C GLY A 64 3.66 8.68 1.71
N THR A 65 4.94 8.76 2.05
CA THR A 65 5.94 9.47 1.26
C THR A 65 6.74 8.55 0.32
N LEU A 66 6.48 7.24 0.33
CA LEU A 66 7.29 6.28 -0.41
C LEU A 66 7.25 6.53 -1.93
N PRO A 67 6.09 6.77 -2.59
CA PRO A 67 6.07 7.04 -4.02
C PRO A 67 6.85 8.30 -4.41
N PHE A 68 6.90 9.30 -3.53
CA PHE A 68 7.69 10.51 -3.75
C PHE A 68 9.21 10.25 -3.64
N LEU A 69 9.60 9.34 -2.75
CA LEU A 69 11.01 9.05 -2.45
C LEU A 69 11.61 7.92 -3.28
N ILE A 70 10.81 7.11 -3.98
CA ILE A 70 11.28 5.86 -4.58
C ILE A 70 12.42 6.08 -5.58
N THR A 71 12.31 7.10 -6.44
CA THR A 71 13.37 7.44 -7.40
C THR A 71 14.67 7.82 -6.70
N ARG A 72 14.61 8.61 -5.62
CA ARG A 72 15.79 8.96 -4.82
C ARG A 72 16.44 7.71 -4.22
N ILE A 73 15.64 6.81 -3.65
CA ILE A 73 16.13 5.57 -3.04
C ILE A 73 16.84 4.71 -4.09
N CYS A 74 16.23 4.52 -5.26
CA CYS A 74 16.84 3.77 -6.37
C CYS A 74 18.14 4.42 -6.84
N THR A 75 18.19 5.74 -7.05
CA THR A 75 19.40 6.43 -7.52
C THR A 75 20.55 6.33 -6.52
N VAL A 76 20.29 6.57 -5.23
CA VAL A 76 21.31 6.41 -4.18
C VAL A 76 21.81 4.97 -4.10
N SER A 77 20.93 3.99 -4.35
CA SER A 77 21.31 2.57 -4.35
C SER A 77 22.23 2.20 -5.50
N LYS A 78 22.10 2.85 -6.66
CA LYS A 78 23.03 2.68 -7.80
C LYS A 78 24.44 3.12 -7.45
N GLU A 79 24.56 4.31 -6.85
CA GLU A 79 25.85 4.87 -6.42
C GLU A 79 26.47 4.03 -5.30
N ALA A 80 25.64 3.61 -4.33
CA ALA A 80 26.05 2.79 -3.22
C ALA A 80 26.50 1.38 -3.61
N ALA A 81 25.96 0.81 -4.69
CA ALA A 81 26.38 -0.51 -5.18
C ALA A 81 27.88 -0.53 -5.58
N ALA A 82 28.45 0.63 -5.93
CA ALA A 82 29.87 0.77 -6.23
C ALA A 82 30.78 0.76 -4.98
N THR A 83 30.22 0.97 -3.77
CA THR A 83 31.03 1.18 -2.55
C THR A 83 30.65 0.30 -1.36
N ALA A 84 29.38 -0.07 -1.14
CA ALA A 84 28.97 -0.90 0.00
C ALA A 84 27.56 -1.55 -0.06
N ARG A 85 26.77 -1.37 -1.13
CA ARG A 85 25.33 -1.76 -1.19
C ARG A 85 24.57 -1.37 0.11
N ILE A 86 24.32 -0.08 0.30
CA ILE A 86 23.68 0.51 1.51
C ILE A 86 22.45 -0.27 2.01
N TYR A 87 21.65 -0.84 1.10
CA TYR A 87 20.44 -1.61 1.44
C TYR A 87 20.54 -3.12 1.17
N GLY A 88 21.70 -3.62 0.75
CA GLY A 88 21.87 -5.02 0.34
C GLY A 88 21.09 -5.41 -0.93
N LYS A 89 20.54 -4.42 -1.65
CA LYS A 89 19.75 -4.58 -2.89
C LYS A 89 20.24 -3.63 -3.98
N SER A 90 20.09 -4.05 -5.23
CA SER A 90 20.17 -3.20 -6.41
C SER A 90 18.98 -2.24 -6.51
N SER A 91 19.10 -1.21 -7.34
CA SER A 91 18.00 -0.29 -7.63
C SER A 91 16.80 -1.00 -8.26
N GLU A 92 17.07 -2.00 -9.10
CA GLU A 92 16.09 -2.81 -9.79
C GLU A 92 15.31 -3.65 -8.79
N GLU A 93 16.01 -4.31 -7.86
CA GLU A 93 15.36 -5.09 -6.79
C GLU A 93 14.47 -4.22 -5.89
N ILE A 94 14.89 -3.00 -5.57
CA ILE A 94 14.10 -2.06 -4.79
C ILE A 94 12.84 -1.63 -5.56
N MET A 95 12.97 -1.36 -6.86
CA MET A 95 11.84 -0.97 -7.70
C MET A 95 10.84 -2.12 -7.91
N GLU A 96 11.34 -3.34 -8.07
CA GLU A 96 10.51 -4.56 -8.11
C GLU A 96 9.70 -4.72 -6.82
N ASP A 97 10.36 -4.56 -5.67
CA ASP A 97 9.68 -4.68 -4.38
C ASP A 97 8.64 -3.56 -4.21
N PHE A 98 8.99 -2.33 -4.58
CA PHE A 98 8.06 -1.19 -4.59
C PHE A 98 6.81 -1.47 -5.41
N ARG A 99 6.97 -1.97 -6.65
CA ARG A 99 5.86 -2.31 -7.54
C ARG A 99 5.05 -3.50 -7.07
N SER A 100 5.61 -4.37 -6.21
CA SER A 100 4.90 -5.51 -5.65
C SER A 100 3.89 -5.14 -4.55
N PHE A 101 4.00 -3.94 -3.97
CA PHE A 101 3.06 -3.46 -2.96
C PHE A 101 1.74 -3.00 -3.58
N TYR A 102 0.68 -3.13 -2.80
CA TYR A 102 -0.61 -2.47 -3.05
C TYR A 102 -0.65 -1.15 -2.28
N PHE A 103 -1.46 -0.20 -2.74
CA PHE A 103 -1.55 1.14 -2.18
C PHE A 103 -3.02 1.55 -2.05
N ASP A 104 -3.49 1.78 -0.81
CA ASP A 104 -4.83 2.33 -0.61
C ASP A 104 -4.82 3.86 -0.68
N LEU A 105 -5.87 4.46 -1.23
CA LEU A 105 -6.01 5.92 -1.36
C LEU A 105 -6.67 6.58 -0.15
N ALA A 106 -6.71 5.92 1.01
CA ALA A 106 -7.40 6.46 2.15
C ALA A 106 -6.83 7.83 2.56
N LEU A 107 -7.71 8.82 2.66
CA LEU A 107 -7.38 10.22 2.95
C LEU A 107 -6.24 10.81 2.08
N SER A 108 -6.05 10.29 0.85
CA SER A 108 -4.85 10.57 0.03
C SER A 108 -5.17 10.72 -1.46
N SER A 109 -6.31 11.32 -1.79
CA SER A 109 -6.78 11.51 -3.16
C SER A 109 -6.65 12.95 -3.68
N SER A 110 -5.79 13.78 -3.09
CA SER A 110 -5.53 15.11 -3.67
C SER A 110 -4.97 14.99 -5.10
N GLU A 111 -5.24 15.98 -5.95
CA GLU A 111 -4.88 15.91 -7.37
C GLU A 111 -3.37 15.65 -7.59
N ALA A 112 -2.50 16.28 -6.81
CA ALA A 112 -1.05 16.07 -6.87
C ALA A 112 -0.65 14.64 -6.48
N VAL A 113 -1.31 14.06 -5.47
CA VAL A 113 -1.05 12.68 -5.04
C VAL A 113 -1.56 11.69 -6.10
N LEU A 114 -2.76 11.91 -6.65
CA LEU A 114 -3.30 11.04 -7.70
C LEU A 114 -2.41 11.03 -8.95
N LYS A 115 -1.94 12.20 -9.38
CA LYS A 115 -0.97 12.30 -10.50
C LYS A 115 0.30 11.50 -10.24
N LEU A 116 0.89 11.65 -9.06
CA LEU A 116 2.10 10.92 -8.68
C LEU A 116 1.84 9.41 -8.63
N VAL A 117 0.78 8.98 -7.94
CA VAL A 117 0.43 7.57 -7.75
C VAL A 117 0.19 6.89 -9.10
N LEU A 118 -0.59 7.52 -9.99
CA LEU A 118 -0.92 6.96 -11.30
C LEU A 118 0.27 6.89 -12.26
N ASP A 119 1.29 7.73 -12.04
CA ASP A 119 2.53 7.74 -12.83
C ASP A 119 3.49 6.62 -12.39
N VAL A 120 3.60 6.36 -11.08
CA VAL A 120 4.67 5.50 -10.54
C VAL A 120 4.20 4.13 -10.03
N ILE A 121 2.93 3.96 -9.69
CA ILE A 121 2.38 2.71 -9.13
C ILE A 121 1.63 1.93 -10.24
N PRO A 122 1.80 0.60 -10.33
CA PRO A 122 0.99 -0.23 -11.20
C PRO A 122 -0.52 -0.04 -10.95
N HIS A 123 -1.29 0.21 -12.00
CA HIS A 123 -2.71 0.58 -11.87
C HIS A 123 -3.59 -0.51 -11.25
N ASP A 124 -3.17 -1.77 -11.34
CA ASP A 124 -3.80 -2.92 -10.71
C ASP A 124 -3.48 -3.05 -9.21
N HIS A 125 -2.56 -2.24 -8.70
CA HIS A 125 -2.12 -2.22 -7.31
C HIS A 125 -2.63 -1.01 -6.51
N ILE A 126 -3.50 -0.19 -7.10
CA ILE A 126 -4.12 0.97 -6.44
C ILE A 126 -5.53 0.61 -6.01
N THR A 127 -5.88 0.81 -4.74
CA THR A 127 -7.21 0.50 -4.20
C THR A 127 -7.83 1.72 -3.51
N TYR A 128 -9.15 1.82 -3.52
CA TYR A 128 -9.85 2.80 -2.70
C TYR A 128 -9.88 2.36 -1.22
N GLY A 129 -9.76 3.34 -0.32
CA GLY A 129 -9.94 3.17 1.12
C GLY A 129 -10.54 4.44 1.73
N SER A 130 -11.33 4.29 2.79
CA SER A 130 -12.00 5.43 3.46
C SER A 130 -11.31 5.87 4.76
N ASP A 131 -10.48 5.01 5.35
CA ASP A 131 -9.95 5.09 6.71
C ASP A 131 -11.02 5.10 7.82
N PHE A 132 -12.22 4.61 7.53
CA PHE A 132 -13.27 4.46 8.56
C PHE A 132 -12.89 3.37 9.57
N PRO A 133 -13.12 3.55 10.89
CA PRO A 133 -13.80 4.67 11.55
C PRO A 133 -12.87 5.79 12.04
N TYR A 134 -11.57 5.77 11.70
CA TYR A 134 -10.61 6.78 12.13
C TYR A 134 -10.84 8.13 11.43
N ALA A 135 -11.16 8.10 10.14
CA ALA A 135 -11.72 9.23 9.43
C ALA A 135 -13.20 9.41 9.78
N SER A 136 -13.60 10.64 10.08
CA SER A 136 -15.02 10.98 10.15
C SER A 136 -15.66 10.88 8.76
N PRO A 137 -16.99 10.62 8.69
CA PRO A 137 -17.69 10.55 7.41
C PRO A 137 -17.44 11.75 6.49
N ASP A 138 -17.42 12.97 7.04
CA ASP A 138 -17.16 14.19 6.27
C ASP A 138 -15.76 14.22 5.64
N LYS A 139 -14.73 13.72 6.35
CA LYS A 139 -13.36 13.64 5.83
C LYS A 139 -13.28 12.63 4.70
N SER A 140 -13.82 11.42 4.91
CA SER A 140 -13.85 10.38 3.90
C SER A 140 -14.63 10.83 2.65
N LEU A 141 -15.74 11.55 2.84
CA LEU A 141 -16.54 12.11 1.75
C LEU A 141 -15.76 13.18 0.97
N GLY A 142 -15.08 14.09 1.65
CA GLY A 142 -14.28 15.13 0.99
C GLY A 142 -13.20 14.55 0.07
N PHE A 143 -12.42 13.56 0.55
CA PHE A 143 -11.44 12.88 -0.29
C PHE A 143 -12.10 12.04 -1.41
N LYS A 144 -13.23 11.40 -1.14
CA LYS A 144 -13.99 10.70 -2.17
C LYS A 144 -14.43 11.65 -3.29
N GLN A 145 -14.95 12.83 -2.96
CA GLN A 145 -15.38 13.82 -3.96
C GLN A 145 -14.23 14.29 -4.85
N ILE A 146 -13.02 14.44 -4.30
CA ILE A 146 -11.83 14.76 -5.10
C ILE A 146 -11.49 13.61 -6.07
N LEU A 147 -11.54 12.36 -5.60
CA LEU A 147 -11.32 11.20 -6.46
C LEU A 147 -12.38 11.06 -7.56
N ASP A 148 -13.65 11.33 -7.23
CA ASP A 148 -14.76 11.31 -8.19
C ASP A 148 -14.58 12.39 -9.27
N GLY A 149 -14.10 13.57 -8.89
CA GLY A 149 -13.83 14.69 -9.80
C GLY A 149 -12.54 14.57 -10.61
N PHE A 150 -11.62 13.68 -10.22
CA PHE A 150 -10.36 13.49 -10.96
C PHE A 150 -10.61 12.81 -12.31
N PRO A 151 -10.04 13.30 -13.42
CA PRO A 151 -10.29 12.76 -14.75
C PRO A 151 -9.58 11.41 -14.93
N LEU A 152 -10.31 10.32 -14.64
CA LEU A 152 -9.90 8.95 -14.90
C LEU A 152 -10.69 8.38 -16.07
N ASP A 153 -10.02 7.49 -16.81
CA ASP A 153 -10.71 6.52 -17.64
C ASP A 153 -11.74 5.73 -16.78
N PRO A 154 -12.98 5.49 -17.28
CA PRO A 154 -14.00 4.80 -16.51
C PRO A 154 -13.59 3.40 -16.03
N GLU A 155 -12.89 2.62 -16.86
CA GLU A 155 -12.45 1.27 -16.49
C GLU A 155 -11.41 1.34 -15.38
N LEU A 156 -10.46 2.28 -15.48
CA LEU A 156 -9.47 2.50 -14.42
C LEU A 156 -10.12 2.96 -13.11
N ARG A 157 -11.14 3.82 -13.18
CA ARG A 157 -11.91 4.24 -12.00
C ARG A 157 -12.56 3.04 -11.32
N ASP A 158 -13.22 2.16 -12.08
CA ASP A 158 -13.87 0.96 -11.54
C ASP A 158 -12.85 -0.02 -10.95
N LYS A 159 -11.67 -0.16 -11.58
CA LYS A 159 -10.55 -0.93 -11.01
C LYS A 159 -10.12 -0.39 -9.65
N ILE A 160 -9.89 0.92 -9.54
CA ILE A 160 -9.45 1.56 -8.28
C ILE A 160 -10.50 1.42 -7.20
N TYR A 161 -11.78 1.65 -7.53
CA TYR A 161 -12.85 1.60 -6.54
C TYR A 161 -13.15 0.17 -6.05
N PHE A 162 -13.15 -0.81 -6.95
CA PHE A 162 -13.62 -2.17 -6.62
C PHE A 162 -12.78 -3.27 -7.24
N GLY A 163 -12.44 -3.18 -8.53
CA GLY A 163 -11.87 -4.30 -9.28
C GLY A 163 -10.56 -4.83 -8.70
N ASN A 164 -9.65 -3.94 -8.31
CA ASN A 164 -8.34 -4.31 -7.76
C ASN A 164 -8.48 -4.94 -6.37
N ALA A 165 -9.35 -4.40 -5.51
CA ALA A 165 -9.63 -4.98 -4.20
C ALA A 165 -10.27 -6.37 -4.33
N ASN A 166 -11.26 -6.53 -5.22
CA ASN A 166 -11.87 -7.82 -5.50
C ASN A 166 -10.83 -8.85 -5.98
N ASN A 167 -9.93 -8.46 -6.89
CA ASN A 167 -8.87 -9.34 -7.36
C ASN A 167 -7.83 -9.68 -6.28
N LEU A 168 -7.63 -8.78 -5.31
CA LEU A 168 -6.70 -8.99 -4.20
C LEU A 168 -7.29 -9.92 -3.13
N PHE A 169 -8.57 -9.75 -2.79
CA PHE A 169 -9.21 -10.45 -1.68
C PHE A 169 -10.01 -11.69 -2.08
N ASN A 170 -10.52 -11.78 -3.31
CA ASN A 170 -11.44 -12.84 -3.76
C ASN A 170 -10.80 -13.83 -4.75
N LYS A 171 -9.54 -14.21 -4.55
CA LYS A 171 -8.98 -15.36 -5.30
C LYS A 171 -9.41 -16.68 -4.64
N PRO A 172 -9.76 -17.70 -5.44
CA PRO A 172 -10.30 -18.98 -4.97
C PRO A 172 -9.38 -19.73 -4.01
#